data_AF-I2Q893-F1
#
_entry.id   AF-I2Q893-F1
#
_cell.length_a   1.000
_cell.length_b   1.000
_cell.length_c   1.000
_cell.angle_alpha   90.00
_cell.angle_beta   90.00
_cell.angle_gamma   90.00
#
_symmetry.space_group_name_H-M   'P 1'
#
loop_
_entity.id
_entity.type
_entity.pdbx_description
1 polymer ?
#
loop_
_entity_poly.entity_id
_entity_poly.type
_entity_poly.pdbx_seq_one_letter_code
_entity_poly.pdbx_strand_id
1 'polypeptide(L)' 'MIKPKRSAEQQIADEADRRTLNPIASRQTIADSQATPEFQENLKRLKSERLEREARLNPKRKV' A
#
# COMPACT_ATOMS: atom_id res chain seq x y z
N MET A 1 -1.88 0.52 -38.73
CA MET A 1 -1.65 -0.79 -38.09
C MET A 1 -2.42 -0.85 -36.79
N ILE A 2 -3.51 -1.61 -36.75
CA ILE A 2 -4.25 -1.87 -35.51
C ILE A 2 -3.47 -2.96 -34.79
N LYS A 3 -2.90 -2.66 -33.61
CA LYS A 3 -2.26 -3.69 -32.79
C LYS A 3 -3.32 -4.74 -32.44
N PRO A 4 -3.03 -6.04 -32.54
CA PRO A 4 -3.97 -7.08 -32.16
C PRO A 4 -4.43 -6.85 -30.72
N LYS A 5 -5.73 -6.98 -30.45
CA LYS A 5 -6.24 -6.99 -29.07
C LYS A 5 -5.64 -8.23 -28.39
N ARG A 6 -5.00 -8.03 -27.24
CA ARG A 6 -4.42 -9.12 -26.43
C ARG A 6 -5.51 -10.10 -26.00
N SER A 7 -5.17 -11.39 -25.96
CA SER A 7 -6.01 -12.42 -25.32
C SER A 7 -6.13 -12.14 -23.81
N ALA A 8 -7.21 -12.63 -23.19
CA ALA A 8 -7.37 -12.61 -21.73
C ALA A 8 -6.19 -13.30 -21.01
N GLU A 9 -5.65 -14.38 -21.57
CA GLU A 9 -4.49 -15.08 -20.99
C GLU A 9 -3.23 -14.21 -21.05
N GLN A 10 -3.03 -13.49 -22.16
CA GLN A 10 -1.90 -12.58 -22.33
C GLN A 10 -2.00 -11.38 -21.40
N GLN A 11 -3.21 -10.90 -21.12
CA GLN A 11 -3.43 -9.82 -20.15
C GLN A 11 -3.11 -10.26 -18.71
N ILE A 12 -3.46 -11.50 -18.35
CA ILE A 12 -3.16 -12.04 -17.01
C ILE A 12 -1.64 -12.23 -16.84
N ALA A 13 -0.96 -12.75 -17.86
CA ALA A 13 0.49 -12.92 -17.85
C ALA A 13 1.22 -11.56 -17.76
N ASP A 14 0.83 -10.59 -18.59
CA ASP A 14 1.40 -9.23 -18.58
C ASP A 14 1.20 -8.55 -17.21
N GLU A 15 0.04 -8.74 -16.58
CA GLU A 15 -0.23 -8.22 -15.24
C GLU A 15 0.64 -8.93 -14.20
N ALA A 16 0.76 -10.26 -14.24
CA ALA A 16 1.64 -11.00 -13.34
C ALA A 16 3.10 -10.52 -13.42
N ASP A 17 3.62 -10.33 -14.63
CA ASP A 17 4.97 -9.80 -14.86
C ASP A 17 5.12 -8.36 -14.37
N ARG A 18 4.07 -7.54 -14.49
CA ARG A 18 4.07 -6.19 -13.94
C ARG A 18 4.12 -6.19 -12.41
N ARG A 19 3.44 -7.14 -11.76
CA ARG A 19 3.47 -7.30 -10.30
C ARG A 19 4.83 -7.77 -9.79
N THR A 20 5.51 -8.64 -10.53
CA THR A 20 6.86 -9.12 -10.15
C THR A 20 7.90 -8.01 -10.27
N LEU A 21 7.79 -7.12 -11.26
CA LEU A 21 8.69 -5.98 -11.46
C LEU A 21 8.56 -4.88 -10.39
N ASN A 22 7.35 -4.65 -9.87
CA ASN A 22 7.14 -3.67 -8.81
C ASN A 22 6.12 -4.15 -7.78
N PRO A 23 6.55 -5.06 -6.88
CA PRO A 23 5.64 -5.71 -5.93
C PRO A 23 5.03 -4.71 -4.93
N ILE A 24 5.71 -3.59 -4.67
CA ILE A 24 5.20 -2.54 -3.78
C ILE A 24 4.09 -1.75 -4.47
N ALA A 25 4.29 -1.34 -5.73
CA ALA A 25 3.27 -0.61 -6.50
C ALA A 25 2.05 -1.49 -6.83
N SER A 26 2.21 -2.81 -6.81
CA SER A 26 1.13 -3.78 -7.00
C SER A 26 0.27 -4.03 -5.76
N ARG A 27 0.62 -3.48 -4.58
CA ARG A 27 -0.17 -3.70 -3.36
C ARG A 27 -1.52 -3.01 -3.48
N GLN A 28 -2.61 -3.77 -3.35
CA GLN A 28 -3.94 -3.21 -3.18
C GLN A 28 -4.14 -2.75 -1.73
N THR A 29 -4.66 -1.54 -1.56
CA THR A 29 -5.11 -1.04 -0.26
C THR A 29 -6.51 -1.58 0.01
N ILE A 30 -6.70 -2.20 1.16
CA ILE A 30 -8.02 -2.61 1.64
C ILE A 30 -8.62 -1.49 2.50
N ALA A 31 -9.96 -1.44 2.56
CA ALA A 31 -10.64 -0.51 3.45
C ALA A 31 -10.49 -0.95 4.91
N ASP A 32 -10.54 -0.01 5.86
CA ASP A 32 -10.47 -0.30 7.29
C ASP A 32 -11.60 -1.24 7.77
N SER A 33 -12.74 -1.24 7.07
CA SER A 33 -13.88 -2.14 7.31
C SER A 33 -13.61 -3.59 6.90
N GLN A 34 -12.61 -3.83 6.05
CA GLN A 34 -12.17 -5.16 5.62
C GLN A 34 -11.00 -5.68 6.46
N ALA A 35 -10.41 -4.84 7.31
CA ALA A 35 -9.31 -5.20 8.18
C ALA A 35 -9.83 -5.90 9.44
N THR A 36 -9.10 -6.90 9.93
CA THR A 36 -9.45 -7.58 11.19
C THR A 36 -9.27 -6.63 12.39
N PRO A 37 -9.95 -6.87 13.52
CA PRO A 37 -9.84 -6.01 14.71
C PRO A 37 -8.39 -5.81 15.19
N GLU A 38 -7.56 -6.85 15.09
CA GLU A 38 -6.15 -6.82 15.47
C GLU A 38 -5.35 -5.81 14.62
N PHE A 39 -5.69 -5.66 13.32
CA PHE A 39 -5.06 -4.64 12.47
C PHE A 39 -5.41 -3.23 12.92
N GLN A 40 -6.63 -2.99 13.41
CA GLN A 40 -7.03 -1.66 13.85
C GLN A 40 -6.30 -1.24 15.13
N GLU A 41 -6.15 -2.15 16.09
CA GLU A 41 -5.38 -1.91 17.32
C GLU A 41 -3.90 -1.65 17.01
N ASN A 42 -3.31 -2.49 16.14
CA ASN A 42 -1.93 -2.35 15.75
C ASN A 42 -1.69 -1.05 14.95
N LEU A 43 -2.64 -0.65 14.10
CA LEU A 43 -2.60 0.62 13.38
C LEU A 43 -2.62 1.82 14.34
N LYS A 44 -3.46 1.80 15.38
CA LYS A 44 -3.50 2.86 16.41
C LYS A 44 -2.15 2.98 17.12
N ARG A 45 -1.58 1.86 17.55
CA ARG A 45 -0.26 1.81 18.20
C ARG A 45 0.85 2.32 17.28
N LEU A 46 0.88 1.91 16.02
CA LEU A 46 1.88 2.36 15.05
C LEU A 46 1.77 3.86 14.77
N LYS A 47 0.55 4.40 14.72
CA LYS A 47 0.32 5.85 14.56
C LYS A 47 0.82 6.63 15.78
N SER A 48 0.58 6.17 17.00
CA SER A 48 1.08 6.84 18.21
C SER A 48 2.60 6.82 18.29
N GLU A 49 3.23 5.66 18.05
CA GLU A 49 4.70 5.53 18.01
C GLU A 49 5.33 6.45 16.95
N ARG A 50 4.69 6.56 15.77
CA ARG A 50 5.12 7.47 14.73
C ARG A 50 5.05 8.93 15.19
N LEU A 51 3.94 9.33 15.82
CA LEU A 51 3.75 10.69 16.31
C LEU A 51 4.79 11.05 17.38
N GLU A 52 5.06 10.14 18.31
CA GLU A 52 6.11 10.33 19.31
C GLU A 52 7.49 10.46 18.67
N ARG A 53 7.80 9.62 17.68
CA ARG A 53 9.07 9.70 16.96
C ARG A 53 9.20 11.03 16.21
N GLU A 54 8.15 11.47 15.52
CA GLU A 54 8.14 12.76 14.82
C GLU A 54 8.30 13.93 15.80
N ALA A 55 7.63 13.89 16.96
CA ALA A 55 7.77 14.89 18.02
C ALA A 55 9.20 14.94 18.59
N ARG A 56 9.85 13.78 18.76
CA ARG A 56 11.25 13.69 19.20
C ARG A 56 12.23 14.20 18.15
N LEU A 57 11.96 13.98 16.87
CA LEU A 57 12.82 14.38 15.75
C LEU A 57 12.65 15.85 15.36
N ASN A 58 11.50 16.47 15.65
CA ASN A 58 11.22 17.88 15.37
C ASN A 58 10.77 18.64 16.62
N PRO A 59 11.67 18.96 17.56
CA PRO A 59 11.32 19.69 18.79
C PRO A 59 10.90 21.15 18.57
N LYS A 60 10.88 21.66 17.32
CA LYS A 60 10.62 23.06 16.95
C LYS A 60 9.33 23.34 16.17
N ARG A 61 8.31 22.48 16.25
CA ARG A 61 6.92 22.92 15.93
C ARG A 61 6.16 23.19 17.23
N LYS A 62 6.55 24.26 17.91
CA LYS A 62 5.61 25.02 18.74
C LYS A 62 4.84 25.93 17.78
N VAL A 63 3.57 25.63 17.57
CA VAL A 63 2.56 26.64 17.20
C VAL A 63 2.04 27.19 18.52
#